data_AF-A0A7V9LDR0-F1
#
_entry.id   AF-A0A7V9LDR0-F1
#
_cell.length_a   1.000
_cell.length_b   1.000
_cell.length_c   1.000
_cell.angle_alpha   90.00
_cell.angle_beta   90.00
_cell.angle_gamma   90.00
#
_symmetry.space_group_name_H-M   'P 1'
#
loop_
_entity.id
_entity.type
_entity.pdbx_description
1 polymer ?
#
loop_
_entity_poly.entity_id
_entity_poly.type
_entity_poly.pdbx_seq_one_letter_code
_entity_poly.pdbx_strand_id
1 'polypeptide(L)'
;MSVRSFFASLVVVFLMIGGSAAADSKKIEKEKANPLFSGRIMLSDKYYPRSAKSLAAFNAQVRKQSKENFLEDKEKKNWKIYFAGFLKTPLNDVEYLVKIYEMTGRGQQLVATVEQFTDSRGQYSLISSIVLDRKLAGVNKQLLMVLEAKGKTLASARFKILGEGERYSGKVNFSEEDANGGSKDEE
;
A
#
# COMPACT_ATOMS: atom_id res chain seq x y z
N MET A 1 -70.49 45.76 11.48
CA MET A 1 -71.64 44.84 11.65
C MET A 1 -71.23 43.50 11.05
N SER A 2 -70.80 42.49 11.81
CA SER A 2 -71.64 41.46 12.48
C SER A 2 -72.73 40.94 11.53
N VAL A 3 -72.89 39.65 11.18
CA VAL A 3 -72.66 38.40 11.93
C VAL A 3 -72.66 37.18 10.99
N ARG A 4 -72.15 36.04 11.50
CA ARG A 4 -72.67 34.65 11.43
C ARG A 4 -72.15 33.68 10.37
N SER A 5 -71.38 32.73 10.94
CA SER A 5 -70.97 31.40 10.51
C SER A 5 -72.08 30.49 10.00
N PHE A 6 -71.74 29.56 9.09
CA PHE A 6 -72.30 28.21 9.08
C PHE A 6 -71.25 27.17 8.65
N PHE A 7 -71.23 26.07 9.42
CA PHE A 7 -70.37 24.91 9.30
C PHE A 7 -70.77 24.03 8.11
N ALA A 8 -69.78 23.43 7.44
CA ALA A 8 -69.92 22.08 6.89
C ALA A 8 -68.54 21.40 6.89
N SER A 9 -68.40 20.50 7.87
CA SER A 9 -67.30 19.55 8.01
C SER A 9 -67.39 18.53 6.87
N LEU A 10 -66.31 18.34 6.10
CA LEU A 10 -66.11 17.11 5.34
C LEU A 10 -64.72 16.58 5.67
N VAL A 11 -64.71 15.63 6.60
CA VAL A 11 -63.59 14.75 6.87
C VAL A 11 -63.45 13.79 5.70
N VAL A 12 -62.36 13.89 4.94
CA VAL A 12 -61.89 12.82 4.05
C VAL A 12 -60.62 12.26 4.67
N VAL A 13 -60.80 11.21 5.46
CA VAL A 13 -59.79 10.20 5.75
C VAL A 13 -59.77 9.28 4.53
N PHE A 14 -58.61 9.03 3.92
CA PHE A 14 -58.12 7.65 3.70
C PHE A 14 -56.72 7.58 3.04
N LEU A 15 -55.89 6.77 3.70
CA LEU A 15 -54.73 6.00 3.23
C LEU A 15 -53.50 6.73 2.69
N MET A 16 -52.59 7.03 3.63
CA MET A 16 -51.14 6.93 3.42
C MET A 16 -50.79 5.53 2.89
N ILE A 17 -50.44 5.42 1.61
CA ILE A 17 -49.53 4.37 1.14
C ILE A 17 -48.15 5.01 1.12
N GLY A 18 -47.54 5.06 2.30
CA GLY A 18 -46.13 5.34 2.50
C GLY A 18 -45.30 4.19 1.95
N GLY A 19 -45.06 4.20 0.65
CA GLY A 19 -43.99 3.44 0.01
C GLY A 19 -42.78 4.34 -0.18
N SER A 20 -42.23 4.90 0.90
CA SER A 20 -40.91 5.49 0.84
C SER A 20 -39.97 4.36 0.44
N ALA A 21 -39.50 4.40 -0.80
CA ALA A 21 -38.28 3.73 -1.21
C ALA A 21 -37.16 4.32 -0.35
N ALA A 22 -37.02 3.81 0.87
CA ALA A 22 -35.77 3.77 1.56
C ALA A 22 -34.89 2.87 0.69
N ALA A 23 -34.24 3.51 -0.29
CA ALA A 23 -32.95 3.06 -0.73
C ALA A 23 -32.17 2.85 0.57
N ASP A 24 -31.98 1.57 0.90
CA ASP A 24 -31.08 1.11 1.93
C ASP A 24 -29.70 1.60 1.50
N SER A 25 -29.43 2.87 1.77
CA SER A 25 -28.10 3.45 1.70
C SER A 25 -27.34 2.70 2.77
N LYS A 26 -26.71 1.61 2.33
CA LYS A 26 -25.69 0.84 3.04
C LYS A 26 -25.11 1.72 4.13
N LYS A 27 -25.46 1.42 5.39
CA LYS A 27 -24.65 1.87 6.52
C LYS A 27 -23.23 1.56 6.12
N ILE A 28 -22.45 2.60 5.84
CA ILE A 28 -21.00 2.50 5.88
C ILE A 28 -20.75 2.15 7.35
N GLU A 29 -20.68 0.84 7.65
CA GLU A 29 -20.02 0.41 8.87
C GLU A 29 -18.69 1.14 8.83
N LYS A 30 -18.51 2.10 9.74
CA LYS A 30 -17.21 2.70 9.98
C LYS A 30 -16.28 1.52 10.14
N GLU A 31 -15.47 1.27 9.12
CA GLU A 31 -14.51 0.19 9.08
C GLU A 31 -13.73 0.33 10.38
N LYS A 32 -13.95 -0.56 11.35
CA LYS A 32 -13.20 -0.46 12.60
C LYS A 32 -11.79 -0.94 12.29
N ALA A 33 -10.79 -0.28 12.88
CA ALA A 33 -9.42 -0.72 12.80
C ALA A 33 -9.34 -2.23 13.01
N ASN A 34 -8.70 -2.95 12.09
CA ASN A 34 -8.47 -4.37 12.26
C ASN A 34 -7.44 -4.55 13.39
N PRO A 35 -7.83 -5.03 14.59
CA PRO A 35 -6.93 -5.01 15.74
C PRO A 35 -5.72 -5.93 15.54
N LEU A 36 -5.84 -6.98 14.72
CA LEU A 36 -4.77 -7.96 14.49
C LEU A 36 -3.64 -7.42 13.62
N PHE A 37 -3.94 -6.45 12.74
CA PHE A 37 -2.97 -5.91 11.79
C PHE A 37 -2.74 -4.41 11.97
N SER A 38 -3.36 -3.77 12.96
CA SER A 38 -3.24 -2.33 13.20
C SER A 38 -1.78 -1.86 13.22
N GLY A 39 -1.45 -0.93 12.33
CA GLY A 39 -0.10 -0.39 12.12
C GLY A 39 0.83 -1.25 11.26
N ARG A 40 0.33 -2.27 10.59
CA ARG A 40 1.11 -3.19 9.76
C ARG A 40 0.72 -3.08 8.30
N ILE A 41 1.72 -3.21 7.43
CA ILE A 41 1.49 -3.47 6.02
C ILE A 41 1.63 -4.99 5.82
N MET A 42 0.66 -5.59 5.17
CA MET A 42 0.74 -6.98 4.71
C MET A 42 1.10 -6.95 3.22
N LEU A 43 2.07 -7.74 2.79
CA LEU A 43 2.61 -7.72 1.43
C LEU A 43 2.35 -9.05 0.72
N SER A 44 2.08 -9.03 -0.58
CA SER A 44 1.78 -10.22 -1.38
C SER A 44 2.19 -10.07 -2.84
N ASP A 45 2.33 -11.19 -3.53
CA ASP A 45 2.50 -11.26 -4.99
C ASP A 45 1.15 -11.24 -5.74
N LYS A 46 0.03 -11.16 -5.00
CA LYS A 46 -1.33 -11.09 -5.54
C LYS A 46 -2.15 -10.04 -4.81
N TYR A 47 -3.21 -9.55 -5.45
CA TYR A 47 -4.17 -8.67 -4.79
C TYR A 47 -4.81 -9.34 -3.57
N TYR A 48 -4.87 -8.61 -2.47
CA TYR A 48 -5.65 -9.00 -1.30
C TYR A 48 -7.15 -8.94 -1.61
N PRO A 49 -7.97 -9.79 -0.95
CA PRO A 49 -9.42 -9.67 -1.04
C PRO A 49 -9.87 -8.30 -0.55
N ARG A 50 -10.88 -7.72 -1.20
CA ARG A 50 -11.53 -6.47 -0.73
C ARG A 50 -12.65 -6.73 0.27
N SER A 51 -13.14 -7.97 0.32
CA SER A 51 -14.23 -8.40 1.20
C SER A 51 -14.11 -9.89 1.48
N ALA A 52 -14.63 -10.34 2.61
CA ALA A 52 -14.81 -11.76 2.91
C ALA A 52 -16.12 -11.99 3.67
N LYS A 53 -16.52 -13.26 3.81
CA LYS A 53 -17.75 -13.65 4.51
C LYS A 53 -17.76 -13.27 6.01
N SER A 54 -16.59 -13.07 6.60
CA SER A 54 -16.42 -12.63 7.99
C SER A 54 -15.04 -12.02 8.20
N LEU A 55 -14.86 -11.25 9.28
CA LEU A 55 -13.56 -10.69 9.67
C LEU A 55 -12.52 -11.78 9.91
N ALA A 56 -12.90 -12.90 10.54
CA ALA A 56 -11.99 -14.02 10.78
C ALA A 56 -11.52 -14.67 9.46
N ALA A 57 -12.44 -14.86 8.50
CA ALA A 57 -12.10 -15.38 7.18
C ALA A 57 -11.18 -14.43 6.40
N PHE A 58 -11.46 -13.12 6.47
CA PHE A 58 -10.60 -12.09 5.89
C PHE A 58 -9.18 -12.16 6.47
N ASN A 59 -9.06 -12.20 7.79
CA ASN A 59 -7.76 -12.25 8.47
C ASN A 59 -6.96 -13.50 8.13
N ALA A 60 -7.63 -14.65 8.03
CA ALA A 60 -7.01 -15.90 7.61
C ALA A 60 -6.49 -15.81 6.16
N GLN A 61 -7.28 -15.24 5.25
CA GLN A 61 -6.87 -15.06 3.85
C GLN A 61 -5.68 -14.11 3.73
N VAL A 62 -5.73 -12.95 4.41
CA VAL A 62 -4.61 -11.98 4.42
C VAL A 62 -3.34 -12.64 4.93
N ARG A 63 -3.38 -13.35 6.06
CA ARG A 63 -2.21 -14.08 6.58
C ARG A 63 -1.69 -15.10 5.58
N LYS A 64 -2.57 -15.92 5.02
CA LYS A 64 -2.21 -16.97 4.05
C LYS A 64 -1.53 -16.41 2.81
N GLN A 65 -1.94 -15.23 2.33
CA GLN A 65 -1.40 -14.59 1.14
C GLN A 65 -0.14 -13.75 1.41
N SER A 66 0.18 -13.49 2.68
CA SER A 66 1.27 -12.59 3.04
C SER A 66 2.64 -13.22 2.80
N LYS A 67 3.54 -12.43 2.25
CA LYS A 67 4.91 -12.80 1.89
C LYS A 67 5.87 -11.69 2.31
N GLU A 68 7.08 -12.09 2.64
CA GLU A 68 8.17 -11.17 2.98
C GLU A 68 9.32 -11.20 1.97
N ASN A 69 9.28 -12.13 1.01
CA ASN A 69 10.33 -12.29 0.00
C ASN A 69 9.71 -12.24 -1.39
N PHE A 70 10.28 -11.41 -2.27
CA PHE A 70 9.78 -11.15 -3.60
C PHE A 70 10.86 -11.41 -4.65
N LEU A 71 10.54 -12.23 -5.65
CA LEU A 71 11.43 -12.57 -6.76
C LEU A 71 11.28 -11.53 -7.89
N GLU A 72 12.40 -11.18 -8.50
CA GLU A 72 12.46 -10.27 -9.65
C GLU A 72 11.75 -10.89 -10.85
N ASP A 73 10.94 -10.09 -11.55
CA ASP A 73 10.54 -10.38 -12.92
C ASP A 73 11.78 -10.21 -13.82
N LYS A 74 12.33 -11.32 -14.31
CA LYS A 74 13.61 -11.33 -15.04
C LYS A 74 13.56 -10.56 -16.36
N GLU A 75 12.40 -10.48 -16.98
CA GLU A 75 12.21 -9.80 -18.27
C GLU A 75 12.07 -8.30 -18.04
N LYS A 76 11.23 -7.91 -17.09
CA LYS A 76 10.92 -6.50 -16.81
C LYS A 76 11.88 -5.83 -15.84
N LYS A 77 12.76 -6.61 -15.20
CA LYS A 77 13.72 -6.16 -14.18
C LYS A 77 13.04 -5.34 -13.08
N ASN A 78 11.94 -5.86 -12.53
CA ASN A 78 11.19 -5.19 -11.47
C ASN A 78 10.53 -6.18 -10.51
N TRP A 79 10.03 -5.65 -9.39
CA TRP A 79 9.18 -6.37 -8.44
C TRP A 79 7.82 -5.72 -8.37
N LYS A 80 6.77 -6.47 -8.71
CA LYS A 80 5.39 -6.05 -8.47
C LYS A 80 4.95 -6.56 -7.10
N ILE A 81 4.62 -5.64 -6.20
CA ILE A 81 4.27 -5.94 -4.82
C ILE A 81 2.88 -5.38 -4.54
N TYR A 82 1.96 -6.26 -4.17
CA TYR A 82 0.64 -5.88 -3.68
C TYR A 82 0.71 -5.73 -2.16
N PHE A 83 -0.02 -4.77 -1.63
CA PHE A 83 -0.02 -4.52 -0.20
C PHE A 83 -1.41 -4.19 0.33
N ALA A 84 -1.62 -4.51 1.60
CA ALA A 84 -2.73 -4.06 2.42
C ALA A 84 -2.16 -3.38 3.67
N GLY A 85 -2.23 -2.06 3.72
CA GLY A 85 -1.85 -1.26 4.89
C GLY A 85 -3.01 -1.18 5.86
N PHE A 86 -2.86 -1.72 7.06
CA PHE A 86 -3.83 -1.63 8.14
C PHE A 86 -3.38 -0.56 9.13
N LEU A 87 -4.19 0.46 9.32
CA LEU A 87 -3.76 1.74 9.90
C LEU A 87 -4.10 1.83 11.38
N LYS A 88 -3.23 2.49 12.15
CA LYS A 88 -3.52 2.80 13.57
C LYS A 88 -4.62 3.86 13.71
N THR A 89 -4.70 4.77 12.76
CA THR A 89 -5.67 5.87 12.69
C THR A 89 -6.31 5.89 11.31
N PRO A 90 -7.58 6.33 11.18
CA PRO A 90 -8.24 6.37 9.89
C PRO A 90 -7.55 7.32 8.93
N LEU A 91 -7.67 7.04 7.64
CA LEU A 91 -7.31 7.94 6.56
C LEU A 91 -8.13 9.23 6.68
N ASN A 92 -7.52 10.34 7.10
CA ASN A 92 -8.18 11.64 7.28
C ASN A 92 -8.01 12.57 6.07
N ASP A 93 -7.37 12.09 5.02
CA ASP A 93 -7.00 12.81 3.81
C ASP A 93 -7.26 11.93 2.59
N VAL A 94 -6.96 12.44 1.41
CA VAL A 94 -7.10 11.70 0.14
C VAL A 94 -5.76 11.27 -0.43
N GLU A 95 -4.66 11.87 0.03
CA GLU A 95 -3.30 11.62 -0.45
C GLU A 95 -2.43 11.00 0.64
N TYR A 96 -1.70 9.94 0.26
CA TYR A 96 -0.83 9.17 1.12
C TYR A 96 0.48 8.85 0.43
N LEU A 97 1.56 8.83 1.21
CA LEU A 97 2.87 8.50 0.69
C LEU A 97 3.25 7.08 1.12
N VAL A 98 3.55 6.24 0.15
CA VAL A 98 4.26 4.99 0.36
C VAL A 98 5.75 5.26 0.13
N LYS A 99 6.51 5.30 1.22
CA LYS A 99 7.97 5.44 1.18
C LYS A 99 8.62 4.08 1.33
N ILE A 100 9.68 3.84 0.57
CA ILE A 100 10.41 2.59 0.57
C ILE A 100 11.86 2.92 0.89
N TYR A 101 12.37 2.28 1.93
CA TYR A 101 13.74 2.47 2.39
C TYR A 101 14.53 1.18 2.24
N GLU A 102 15.79 1.29 1.84
CA GLU A 102 16.78 0.24 2.04
C GLU A 102 17.23 0.23 3.50
N MET A 103 17.19 -0.94 4.13
CA MET A 103 17.73 -1.17 5.46
C MET A 103 19.22 -1.51 5.33
N THR A 104 20.08 -0.62 5.80
CA THR A 104 21.53 -0.84 5.85
C THR A 104 21.99 -1.01 7.30
N GLY A 105 23.21 -1.53 7.52
CA GLY A 105 23.77 -1.63 8.87
C GLY A 105 23.95 -0.29 9.60
N ARG A 106 23.89 0.84 8.89
CA ARG A 106 24.07 2.20 9.43
C ARG A 106 22.78 3.02 9.49
N GLY A 107 21.65 2.49 9.03
CA GLY A 107 20.37 3.22 9.02
C GLY A 107 19.49 2.90 7.81
N GLN A 108 18.65 3.85 7.44
CA GLN A 108 17.69 3.73 6.34
C GLN A 108 18.04 4.71 5.22
N GLN A 109 18.04 4.24 3.98
CA GLN A 109 18.21 5.07 2.79
C GLN A 109 16.91 5.07 1.99
N LEU A 110 16.36 6.23 1.64
CA LEU A 110 15.16 6.31 0.83
C LEU A 110 15.44 5.82 -0.60
N VAL A 111 14.65 4.86 -1.07
CA VAL A 111 14.74 4.24 -2.40
C VAL A 111 13.67 4.79 -3.33
N ALA A 112 12.43 4.89 -2.84
CA ALA A 112 11.30 5.37 -3.63
C ALA A 112 10.24 6.03 -2.75
N THR A 113 9.52 6.98 -3.35
CA THR A 113 8.29 7.54 -2.80
C THR A 113 7.20 7.40 -3.85
N VAL A 114 6.05 6.85 -3.46
CA VAL A 114 4.91 6.63 -4.35
C VAL A 114 3.69 7.25 -3.70
N GLU A 115 3.04 8.15 -4.43
CA GLU A 115 1.76 8.73 -4.02
C GLU A 115 0.63 7.72 -4.23
N GLN A 116 -0.28 7.67 -3.28
CA GLN A 116 -1.48 6.84 -3.30
C GLN A 116 -2.68 7.70 -2.98
N PHE A 117 -3.70 7.60 -3.82
CA PHE A 117 -4.95 8.34 -3.65
C PHE A 117 -6.06 7.39 -3.22
N THR A 118 -6.91 7.87 -2.31
CA THR A 118 -8.09 7.13 -1.86
C THR A 118 -9.37 7.89 -2.17
N ASP A 119 -10.39 7.16 -2.61
CA ASP A 119 -11.69 7.73 -2.99
C ASP A 119 -12.52 8.23 -1.79
N SER A 120 -12.20 7.77 -0.58
CA SER A 120 -12.93 8.18 0.62
C SER A 120 -12.08 8.27 1.87
N ARG A 121 -12.41 9.28 2.69
CA ARG A 121 -11.86 9.47 4.04
C ARG A 121 -12.53 8.51 5.02
N GLY A 122 -11.83 8.19 6.10
CA GLY A 122 -12.31 7.38 7.21
C GLY A 122 -11.96 5.89 7.12
N GLN A 123 -11.32 5.45 6.04
CA GLN A 123 -10.90 4.05 5.88
C GLN A 123 -9.76 3.71 6.85
N TYR A 124 -9.75 2.48 7.35
CA TYR A 124 -8.67 1.97 8.22
C TYR A 124 -7.76 0.98 7.51
N SER A 125 -8.04 0.71 6.23
CA SER A 125 -7.17 -0.06 5.37
C SER A 125 -6.95 0.62 4.03
N LEU A 126 -5.79 0.37 3.43
CA LEU A 126 -5.44 0.75 2.07
C LEU A 126 -4.92 -0.48 1.34
N ILE A 127 -5.60 -0.91 0.29
CA ILE A 127 -5.16 -2.03 -0.56
C ILE A 127 -4.73 -1.49 -1.92
N SER A 128 -3.46 -1.66 -2.26
CA SER A 128 -2.92 -1.19 -3.54
C SER A 128 -1.72 -2.04 -3.98
N SER A 129 -1.01 -1.58 -5.01
CA SER A 129 0.20 -2.21 -5.51
C SER A 129 1.24 -1.17 -5.87
N ILE A 130 2.51 -1.57 -5.80
CA ILE A 130 3.65 -0.81 -6.30
C ILE A 130 4.44 -1.67 -7.28
N VAL A 131 5.22 -0.99 -8.13
CA VAL A 131 6.24 -1.61 -8.96
C VAL A 131 7.58 -0.97 -8.59
N LEU A 132 8.52 -1.80 -8.16
CA LEU A 132 9.89 -1.38 -7.85
C LEU A 132 10.80 -1.71 -9.02
N ASP A 133 11.39 -0.70 -9.64
CA ASP A 133 12.37 -0.89 -10.71
C ASP A 133 13.75 -1.26 -10.13
N ARG A 134 14.43 -2.23 -10.75
CA ARG A 134 15.80 -2.64 -10.39
C ARG A 134 16.78 -1.50 -10.36
N LYS A 135 16.66 -0.53 -11.28
CA LYS A 135 17.58 0.63 -11.35
C LYS A 135 17.52 1.49 -10.09
N LEU A 136 16.36 1.53 -9.43
CA LEU A 136 16.17 2.29 -8.19
C LEU A 136 16.47 1.45 -6.95
N ALA A 137 15.95 0.21 -6.92
CA ALA A 137 15.99 -0.62 -5.72
C ALA A 137 17.24 -1.50 -5.59
N GLY A 138 17.98 -1.73 -6.67
CA GLY A 138 19.01 -2.77 -6.74
C GLY A 138 18.42 -4.17 -6.59
N VAL A 139 19.28 -5.17 -6.32
CA VAL A 139 18.87 -6.57 -6.10
C VAL A 139 19.36 -7.07 -4.73
N ASN A 140 18.69 -8.10 -4.20
CA ASN A 140 19.09 -8.80 -2.97
C ASN A 140 19.17 -7.87 -1.74
N LYS A 141 18.17 -6.98 -1.62
CA LYS A 141 18.09 -5.96 -0.56
C LYS A 141 17.03 -6.31 0.46
N GLN A 142 17.26 -5.87 1.69
CA GLN A 142 16.23 -5.81 2.73
C GLN A 142 15.66 -4.40 2.76
N LEU A 143 14.34 -4.29 2.62
CA LEU A 143 13.62 -3.04 2.47
C LEU A 143 12.60 -2.85 3.61
N LEU A 144 12.24 -1.60 3.85
CA LEU A 144 11.17 -1.15 4.73
C LEU A 144 10.17 -0.32 3.92
N MET A 145 8.93 -0.79 3.84
CA MET A 145 7.81 0.00 3.34
C MET A 145 7.17 0.75 4.51
N VAL A 146 6.93 2.05 4.32
CA VAL A 146 6.28 2.93 5.28
C VAL A 146 5.12 3.61 4.57
N LEU A 147 3.93 3.51 5.15
CA LEU A 147 2.77 4.29 4.74
C LEU A 147 2.66 5.50 5.66
N GLU A 148 2.71 6.70 5.08
CA GLU A 148 2.78 7.97 5.78
C GLU A 148 1.65 8.90 5.35
N ALA A 149 1.16 9.70 6.30
CA ALA A 149 0.32 10.85 6.04
C ALA A 149 0.83 12.04 6.87
N LYS A 150 1.07 13.18 6.22
CA LYS A 150 1.50 14.43 6.90
C LYS A 150 2.69 14.22 7.84
N GLY A 151 3.70 13.48 7.41
CA GLY A 151 4.89 13.18 8.24
C GLY A 151 4.71 12.10 9.29
N LYS A 152 3.52 11.50 9.43
CA LYS A 152 3.23 10.46 10.44
C LYS A 152 3.13 9.08 9.80
N THR A 153 3.92 8.14 10.33
CA THR A 153 3.82 6.72 9.95
C THR A 153 2.52 6.11 10.46
N LEU A 154 1.69 5.66 9.53
CA LEU A 154 0.42 4.99 9.80
C LEU A 154 0.56 3.48 9.90
N ALA A 155 1.42 2.91 9.05
CA ALA A 155 1.73 1.48 9.00
C ALA A 155 3.11 1.24 8.38
N SER A 156 3.70 0.07 8.65
CA SER A 156 4.97 -0.32 8.01
C SER A 156 5.11 -1.84 7.85
N ALA A 157 6.03 -2.25 6.97
CA ALA A 157 6.47 -3.65 6.82
C ALA A 157 7.90 -3.75 6.32
N ARG A 158 8.60 -4.78 6.78
CA ARG A 158 9.92 -5.17 6.25
C ARG A 158 9.75 -6.31 5.26
N PHE A 159 10.55 -6.30 4.20
CA PHE A 159 10.55 -7.35 3.20
C PHE A 159 11.91 -7.42 2.51
N LYS A 160 12.11 -8.45 1.70
CA LYS A 160 13.32 -8.66 0.90
C LYS A 160 12.94 -8.76 -0.56
N ILE A 161 13.73 -8.12 -1.40
CA ILE A 161 13.70 -8.32 -2.85
C ILE A 161 14.88 -9.18 -3.24
N LEU A 162 14.63 -10.16 -4.10
CA LEU A 162 15.60 -11.14 -4.57
C LEU A 162 15.69 -11.03 -6.09
N GLY A 163 16.90 -11.04 -6.63
CA GLY A 163 17.15 -10.93 -8.06
C GLY A 163 18.52 -11.50 -8.43
N GLU A 164 18.76 -11.65 -9.73
CA GLU A 164 20.06 -12.12 -10.20
C GLU A 164 21.10 -11.00 -10.03
N GLY A 165 22.15 -11.29 -9.25
CA GLY A 165 23.28 -10.39 -9.06
C GLY A 165 23.95 -10.07 -10.40
N GLU A 166 24.49 -8.86 -10.52
CA GLU A 166 25.27 -8.49 -11.70
C GLU A 166 26.53 -9.35 -11.76
N ARG A 167 26.64 -10.19 -12.79
CA ARG A 167 27.87 -10.92 -13.07
C ARG A 167 28.86 -9.93 -13.69
N TYR A 168 29.68 -9.30 -12.86
CA TYR A 168 30.89 -8.65 -13.33
C TYR A 168 31.85 -9.75 -13.78
N SER A 169 31.85 -10.08 -15.08
CA SER A 169 32.93 -10.88 -15.65
C SER A 169 34.18 -10.02 -15.60
N GLY A 170 34.95 -10.14 -14.52
CA GLY A 170 36.24 -9.45 -14.35
C GLY A 170 37.28 -9.97 -15.35
N LYS A 171 37.03 -9.80 -16.65
CA LYS A 171 38.08 -9.86 -17.66
C LYS A 171 38.90 -8.59 -17.49
N VAL A 172 39.86 -8.67 -16.57
CA VAL A 172 40.95 -7.71 -16.49
C VAL A 172 41.82 -8.00 -17.72
N ASN A 173 41.69 -7.18 -18.75
CA ASN A 173 42.69 -7.16 -19.82
C ASN A 173 43.91 -6.46 -19.24
N PHE A 174 44.90 -7.24 -18.78
CA PHE A 174 46.24 -6.70 -18.56
C PHE A 174 46.80 -6.40 -19.95
N SER A 175 46.84 -5.13 -20.33
CA SER A 175 47.73 -4.69 -21.40
C SER A 175 49.17 -4.80 -20.89
N GLU A 176 50.06 -5.40 -21.67
CA GLU A 176 51.49 -5.60 -21.33
C GLU A 176 52.27 -4.29 -21.09
N GLU A 177 51.62 -3.14 -21.26
CA GLU A 177 52.20 -1.79 -21.13
C GLU A 177 52.46 -1.36 -19.67
N ASP A 178 51.80 -1.97 -18.69
CA ASP A 178 52.02 -1.67 -17.26
C ASP A 178 53.21 -2.45 -16.64
N ALA A 179 53.83 -3.38 -17.37
CA ALA A 179 54.88 -4.27 -16.85
C ALA A 179 56.33 -3.82 -17.16
N ASN A 180 56.53 -2.66 -17.81
CA ASN A 180 57.87 -2.19 -18.20
C ASN A 180 58.27 -0.91 -17.45
N GLY A 181 58.25 -0.97 -16.12
CA GLY A 181 58.92 0.00 -15.24
C GLY A 181 60.42 -0.27 -15.23
N GLY A 182 61.17 0.59 -15.90
CA GLY A 182 62.58 0.44 -16.28
C GLY A 182 63.55 -0.06 -15.20
N SER A 183 64.25 -1.14 -15.54
CA SER A 183 65.61 -1.38 -15.10
C SER A 183 66.57 -0.98 -16.23
N LYS A 184 67.23 0.16 -16.09
CA LYS A 184 68.51 0.42 -16.72
C LYS A 184 69.37 1.28 -15.81
N ASP A 185 70.17 0.58 -15.02
CA ASP A 185 71.47 1.03 -14.53
C ASP A 185 72.37 1.30 -15.76
N GLU A 186 72.92 2.51 -15.89
CA GLU A 186 74.13 2.77 -16.69
C GLU A 186 75.00 3.82 -15.96
N GLU A 187 76.17 3.36 -15.52
CA GLU A 187 77.44 4.01 -15.09
C GLU A 187 77.48 5.20 -14.10
#